data_AF-A0A3C1FMT1-F1
#
_entry.id   AF-A0A3C1FMT1-F1
#
_cell.length_a   1.000
_cell.length_b   1.000
_cell.length_c   1.000
_cell.angle_alpha   90.00
_cell.angle_beta   90.00
_cell.angle_gamma   90.00
#
_symmetry.space_group_name_H-M   'P 1'
#
loop_
_entity.id
_entity.type
_entity.pdbx_description
1 polymer ?
#
loop_
_entity_poly.entity_id
_entity_poly.type
_entity_poly.pdbx_seq_one_letter_code
_entity_poly.pdbx_strand_id
1 'polypeptide(L)'
;MIAGLVQAFNETMPVLSKGGPIVGILVFLSIIAFAIIAVKIAQFYKSGVYGRAQRREAYIAPALQAIEHGDLNAAREVLQKAQGPIARLMEAGIAVKWDRNVREQDVEDEIARIGGNLLTRL
;
A
#
# COMPACT_ATOMS: atom_id res chain seq x y z
N MET A 1 -31.72 -1.28 26.78
CA MET A 1 -30.97 -1.65 25.55
C MET A 1 -31.05 -3.14 25.24
N ILE A 2 -30.71 -4.03 26.18
CA ILE A 2 -30.78 -5.50 25.98
C ILE A 2 -32.22 -5.97 25.70
N ALA A 3 -33.22 -5.43 26.41
CA ALA A 3 -34.63 -5.77 26.18
C ALA A 3 -35.13 -5.48 24.75
N GLY A 4 -34.67 -4.38 24.14
CA GLY A 4 -35.01 -4.03 22.76
C GLY A 4 -34.36 -4.97 21.73
N LEU A 5 -33.14 -5.45 22.01
CA LEU A 5 -32.46 -6.45 21.20
C LEU A 5 -33.20 -7.80 21.23
N VAL A 6 -33.66 -8.20 22.42
CA VAL A 6 -34.44 -9.44 22.61
C VAL A 6 -35.78 -9.35 21.87
N GLN A 7 -36.44 -8.19 21.92
CA GLN A 7 -37.70 -7.96 21.23
C GLN A 7 -37.53 -8.02 19.70
N ALA A 8 -36.49 -7.38 19.16
CA ALA A 8 -36.16 -7.45 17.73
C ALA A 8 -35.83 -8.88 17.26
N PHE A 9 -35.16 -9.67 18.10
CA PHE A 9 -34.88 -11.08 17.80
C PHE A 9 -36.17 -11.93 17.76
N ASN A 10 -37.10 -11.67 18.69
CA ASN A 10 -38.36 -12.39 18.74
C ASN A 10 -39.27 -12.08 17.55
N GLU A 11 -39.23 -10.85 17.03
CA GLU A 11 -39.97 -10.44 15.82
C GLU A 11 -39.36 -10.96 14.51
N THR A 12 -38.06 -11.25 14.48
CA THR A 12 -37.37 -11.78 13.29
C THR A 12 -37.41 -13.31 13.19
N MET A 13 -37.61 -14.02 14.31
CA MET A 13 -37.78 -15.48 14.34
C MET A 13 -38.90 -16.01 13.41
N PRO A 14 -40.09 -15.39 13.32
CA PRO A 14 -41.10 -15.83 12.36
C PRO A 14 -40.71 -15.59 10.89
N VAL A 15 -39.84 -14.62 10.58
CA VAL A 15 -39.33 -14.40 9.21
C VAL A 15 -38.47 -15.59 8.76
N LEU A 16 -37.64 -16.12 9.66
CA LEU A 16 -36.82 -17.30 9.40
C LEU A 16 -37.69 -18.55 9.13
N SER A 17 -38.82 -18.68 9.84
CA SER A 17 -39.77 -19.77 9.62
C SER A 17 -40.56 -19.64 8.31
N LYS A 18 -40.85 -18.41 7.86
CA LYS A 18 -41.64 -18.13 6.64
C LYS A 18 -40.82 -18.15 5.35
N GLY A 19 -39.57 -17.73 5.40
CA GLY A 19 -38.70 -17.64 4.22
C GLY A 19 -37.97 -18.94 3.86
N GLY A 20 -38.16 -20.00 4.64
CA GLY A 20 -37.62 -21.33 4.37
C GLY A 20 -36.08 -21.40 4.39
N PRO A 21 -35.49 -22.45 3.78
CA PRO A 21 -34.05 -22.70 3.84
C PRO A 21 -33.17 -21.55 3.31
N ILE A 22 -33.70 -20.79 2.34
CA ILE A 22 -32.97 -19.71 1.66
C ILE A 22 -32.57 -18.60 2.64
N VAL A 23 -33.44 -18.24 3.58
CA VAL A 23 -33.14 -17.19 4.57
C VAL A 23 -31.99 -17.63 5.49
N GLY A 24 -31.92 -18.91 5.85
CA GLY A 24 -30.79 -19.45 6.63
C GLY A 24 -29.46 -19.30 5.90
N ILE A 25 -29.44 -19.59 4.59
CA ILE A 25 -28.24 -19.43 3.74
C ILE A 25 -27.83 -17.95 3.67
N LEU A 26 -28.80 -17.03 3.50
CA LEU A 26 -28.52 -15.59 3.45
C LEU A 26 -27.95 -15.06 4.77
N VAL A 27 -28.48 -15.50 5.91
CA VAL A 27 -27.96 -15.13 7.24
C VAL A 27 -26.52 -15.63 7.40
N PHE A 28 -26.24 -16.87 7.00
CA PHE A 28 -24.90 -17.43 7.05
C PHE A 28 -23.90 -16.66 6.18
N LEU A 29 -24.27 -16.36 4.93
CA LEU A 29 -23.44 -15.56 4.02
C LEU A 29 -23.23 -14.13 4.53
N SER A 30 -24.25 -13.53 5.15
CA SER A 30 -24.15 -12.19 5.75
C SER A 30 -23.11 -12.14 6.88
N ILE A 31 -23.10 -13.15 7.75
CA ILE A 31 -22.10 -13.25 8.83
C ILE A 31 -20.69 -13.39 8.26
N ILE A 32 -20.51 -14.23 7.23
CA ILE A 32 -19.21 -14.39 6.56
C ILE A 32 -18.77 -13.07 5.92
N ALA A 33 -19.66 -12.41 5.18
CA ALA A 33 -19.35 -11.15 4.53
C ALA A 33 -18.96 -10.08 5.56
N PHE A 34 -19.71 -9.97 6.65
CA PHE A 34 -19.40 -9.06 7.76
C PHE A 34 -18.03 -9.36 8.37
N ALA A 35 -17.70 -10.62 8.61
CA ALA A 35 -16.39 -11.02 9.14
C ALA A 35 -15.25 -10.60 8.18
N ILE A 36 -15.41 -10.82 6.88
CA ILE A 36 -14.43 -10.41 5.86
C ILE A 36 -14.27 -8.88 5.86
N ILE A 37 -15.39 -8.15 5.92
CA ILE A 37 -15.37 -6.68 5.96
C ILE A 37 -14.66 -6.20 7.22
N ALA A 38 -14.97 -6.75 8.39
CA ALA A 38 -14.32 -6.41 9.65
C ALA A 38 -12.81 -6.69 9.61
N VAL A 39 -12.41 -7.84 9.07
CA VAL A 39 -11.00 -8.19 8.85
C VAL A 39 -10.35 -7.20 7.89
N LYS A 40 -11.00 -6.83 6.78
CA LYS A 40 -10.49 -5.83 5.84
C LYS A 40 -10.37 -4.46 6.47
N ILE A 41 -11.33 -4.04 7.30
CA ILE A 41 -11.30 -2.79 8.04
C ILE A 41 -10.12 -2.80 9.02
N ALA A 42 -9.97 -3.86 9.80
CA ALA A 42 -8.83 -4.01 10.71
C ALA A 42 -7.50 -4.06 9.96
N GLN A 43 -7.44 -4.75 8.82
CA GLN A 43 -6.30 -4.73 7.92
C GLN A 43 -6.08 -3.34 7.34
N PHE A 44 -7.09 -2.57 7.00
CA PHE A 44 -6.97 -1.22 6.44
C PHE A 44 -6.43 -0.24 7.48
N TYR A 45 -6.93 -0.31 8.72
CA TYR A 45 -6.40 0.43 9.85
C TYR A 45 -4.95 0.05 10.18
N LYS A 46 -4.62 -1.25 10.19
CA LYS A 46 -3.26 -1.75 10.49
C LYS A 46 -2.26 -1.56 9.36
N SER A 47 -2.70 -1.76 8.12
CA SER A 47 -1.85 -1.69 6.93
C SER A 47 -1.63 -0.26 6.47
N GLY A 48 -2.35 0.71 7.06
CA GLY A 48 -2.13 2.15 6.93
C GLY A 48 -1.69 2.47 5.52
N VAL A 49 -2.62 2.79 4.63
CA VAL A 49 -2.28 3.28 3.29
C VAL A 49 -1.27 4.46 3.36
N TYR A 50 -1.12 5.09 4.53
CA TYR A 50 0.02 5.96 4.89
C TYR A 50 1.25 5.27 5.50
N GLY A 51 1.19 4.18 6.26
CA GLY A 51 2.35 3.54 6.90
C GLY A 51 3.36 2.86 5.93
N ARG A 52 2.91 2.35 4.77
CA ARG A 52 3.84 1.90 3.71
C ARG A 52 4.44 3.07 2.92
N ALA A 53 3.67 4.15 2.73
CA ALA A 53 4.16 5.39 2.13
C ALA A 53 5.15 6.10 3.08
N GLN A 54 4.84 6.20 4.36
CA GLN A 54 5.60 6.88 5.40
C GLN A 54 6.88 6.12 5.77
N ARG A 55 6.90 4.78 5.66
CA ARG A 55 8.16 4.02 5.76
C ARG A 55 9.00 4.08 4.48
N ARG A 56 8.42 4.40 3.31
CA ARG A 56 9.17 4.68 2.07
C ARG A 56 9.70 6.11 2.05
N GLU A 57 8.88 7.10 2.39
CA GLU A 57 9.25 8.50 2.57
C GLU A 57 10.33 8.67 3.64
N ALA A 58 10.18 8.07 4.82
CA ALA A 58 11.20 8.17 5.86
C ALA A 58 12.54 7.53 5.45
N TYR A 59 12.53 6.56 4.54
CA TYR A 59 13.74 5.89 4.05
C TYR A 59 14.43 6.65 2.90
N ILE A 60 13.66 7.41 2.13
CA ILE A 60 14.13 8.13 0.93
C ILE A 60 14.38 9.62 1.22
N ALA A 61 13.70 10.19 2.21
CA ALA A 61 13.82 11.60 2.60
C ALA A 61 15.28 12.04 2.85
N PRO A 62 16.16 11.25 3.51
CA PRO A 62 17.55 11.65 3.70
C PRO A 62 18.33 11.69 2.38
N ALA A 63 18.00 10.81 1.43
CA ALA A 63 18.59 10.81 0.10
C ALA A 63 18.10 12.01 -0.74
N LEU A 64 16.81 12.35 -0.65
CA LEU A 64 16.24 13.53 -1.32
C LEU A 64 16.89 14.82 -0.82
N GLN A 65 17.00 14.97 0.50
CA GLN A 65 17.66 16.14 1.09
C GLN A 65 19.12 16.26 0.64
N ALA A 66 19.87 15.15 0.58
CA ALA A 66 21.25 15.18 0.09
C ALA A 66 21.35 15.62 -1.39
N ILE A 67 20.41 15.19 -2.24
CA ILE A 67 20.34 15.63 -3.65
C ILE A 67 20.01 17.12 -3.75
N GLU A 68 19.06 17.62 -2.96
CA GLU A 68 18.67 19.05 -2.93
C GLU A 68 19.84 19.96 -2.51
N HIS A 69 20.69 19.48 -1.59
CA HIS A 69 21.91 20.19 -1.17
C HIS A 69 23.10 20.00 -2.14
N GLY A 70 22.92 19.24 -3.22
CA GLY A 70 23.96 18.97 -4.23
C GLY A 70 24.99 17.92 -3.82
N ASP A 71 24.81 17.24 -2.69
CA ASP A 71 25.68 16.18 -2.20
C ASP A 71 25.23 14.81 -2.72
N LEU A 72 25.61 14.52 -3.97
CA LEU A 72 25.31 13.26 -4.64
C LEU A 72 26.02 12.06 -3.99
N ASN A 73 27.13 12.26 -3.29
CA ASN A 73 27.86 11.19 -2.61
C ASN A 73 27.09 10.73 -1.37
N ALA A 74 26.62 11.67 -0.54
CA ALA A 74 25.79 11.36 0.63
C ALA A 74 24.47 10.70 0.22
N ALA A 75 23.84 11.17 -0.86
CA ALA A 75 22.62 10.57 -1.40
C ALA A 75 22.83 9.11 -1.80
N ARG A 76 23.94 8.80 -2.48
CA ARG A 76 24.28 7.43 -2.90
C ARG A 76 24.51 6.49 -1.71
N GLU A 77 25.17 6.96 -0.66
CA GLU A 77 25.41 6.13 0.55
C GLU A 77 24.10 5.75 1.26
N VAL A 78 23.15 6.68 1.33
CA VAL A 78 21.81 6.42 1.88
C VAL A 78 21.04 5.43 1.00
N LEU A 79 21.09 5.62 -0.32
CA LEU A 79 20.36 4.76 -1.28
C LEU A 79 20.94 3.34 -1.34
N GLN A 80 22.25 3.15 -1.20
CA GLN A 80 22.87 1.81 -1.14
C GLN A 80 22.41 0.99 0.08
N LYS A 81 22.14 1.66 1.20
CA LYS A 81 21.60 1.01 2.41
C LYS A 81 20.11 0.68 2.25
N ALA A 82 19.42 1.32 1.31
CA ALA A 82 18.00 1.16 1.04
C ALA A 82 17.72 0.08 -0.02
N GLN A 83 17.23 -1.08 0.39
CA GLN A 83 16.94 -2.20 -0.53
C GLN A 83 15.59 -2.12 -1.28
N GLY A 84 15.02 -0.93 -1.43
CA GLY A 84 13.71 -0.72 -2.07
C GLY A 84 13.78 -0.53 -3.59
N PRO A 85 12.72 -0.88 -4.35
CA PRO A 85 12.64 -0.61 -5.80
C PRO A 85 12.87 0.86 -6.15
N ILE A 86 12.32 1.77 -5.35
CA ILE A 86 12.46 3.23 -5.55
C ILE A 86 13.91 3.68 -5.28
N ALA A 87 14.57 3.10 -4.28
CA ALA A 87 15.96 3.42 -3.99
C ALA A 87 16.90 3.02 -5.14
N ARG A 88 16.66 1.86 -5.76
CA ARG A 88 17.39 1.43 -6.97
C ARG A 88 17.18 2.37 -8.15
N LEU A 89 15.94 2.85 -8.33
CA LEU A 89 15.62 3.81 -9.39
C LEU A 89 16.34 5.14 -9.18
N MET A 90 16.35 5.65 -7.94
CA MET A 90 17.08 6.88 -7.60
C MET A 90 18.60 6.72 -7.71
N GLU A 91 19.15 5.58 -7.31
CA GLU A 91 20.59 5.30 -7.48
C GLU A 91 20.99 5.31 -8.96
N ALA A 92 20.18 4.71 -9.83
CA ALA A 92 20.41 4.74 -11.26
C ALA A 92 20.36 6.19 -11.81
N GLY A 93 19.37 6.99 -11.41
CA GLY A 93 19.27 8.39 -11.82
C GLY A 93 20.49 9.22 -11.38
N ILE A 94 21.00 9.02 -10.16
CA ILE A 94 22.22 9.67 -9.68
C ILE A 94 23.45 9.20 -10.47
N ALA A 95 23.56 7.90 -10.76
CA ALA A 95 24.68 7.36 -11.51
C ALA A 95 24.78 7.93 -12.93
N VAL A 96 23.65 8.13 -13.61
CA VAL A 96 23.63 8.76 -14.95
C VAL A 96 23.97 10.25 -14.85
N LYS A 97 23.48 10.97 -13.84
CA LYS A 97 23.80 12.40 -13.63
C LYS A 97 25.28 12.63 -13.24
N TRP A 98 25.90 11.66 -12.56
CA TRP A 98 27.32 11.73 -12.19
C TRP A 98 28.25 11.63 -13.40
N ASP A 99 27.81 10.92 -14.43
CA ASP A 99 28.48 10.89 -15.72
C ASP A 99 28.18 12.23 -16.44
N ARG A 100 29.02 13.24 -16.18
CA ARG A 100 28.81 14.67 -16.50
C ARG A 100 28.61 15.01 -18.00
N ASN A 101 28.46 14.03 -18.87
CA ASN A 101 28.33 14.21 -20.30
C ASN A 101 27.01 13.68 -20.88
N VAL A 102 26.05 13.32 -20.03
CA VAL A 102 24.77 12.74 -20.45
C VAL A 102 23.70 13.83 -20.49
N ARG A 103 22.93 13.89 -21.60
CA ARG A 103 21.83 14.86 -21.74
C ARG A 103 20.68 14.45 -20.84
N GLU A 104 19.91 15.42 -20.35
CA GLU A 104 18.77 15.17 -19.46
C GLU A 104 17.74 14.19 -20.07
N GLN A 105 17.55 14.23 -21.38
CA GLN A 105 16.71 13.27 -22.12
C GLN A 105 17.22 11.82 -22.00
N ASP A 106 18.55 11.62 -22.06
CA ASP A 106 19.15 10.29 -21.96
C ASP A 106 19.02 9.73 -20.51
N VAL A 107 18.90 10.61 -19.50
CA VAL A 107 18.61 10.23 -18.10
C VAL A 107 17.16 9.78 -17.95
N GLU A 108 16.22 10.52 -18.53
CA GLU A 108 14.78 10.24 -18.44
C GLU A 108 14.43 8.90 -19.10
N ASP A 109 15.00 8.62 -20.27
CA ASP A 109 14.81 7.36 -21.00
C ASP A 109 15.32 6.15 -20.19
N GLU A 110 16.46 6.28 -19.50
CA GLU A 110 17.03 5.20 -18.70
C GLU A 110 16.21 4.96 -17.41
N ILE A 111 15.72 6.02 -16.76
CA ILE A 111 14.81 5.93 -15.62
C ILE A 111 13.50 5.26 -16.04
N ALA A 112 12.93 5.62 -17.19
CA ALA A 112 11.72 5.02 -17.72
C ALA A 112 11.89 3.52 -18.00
N ARG A 113 13.04 3.13 -18.58
CA ARG A 113 13.39 1.72 -18.84
C ARG A 113 13.52 0.90 -17.56
N ILE A 114 14.26 1.41 -16.57
CA ILE A 114 14.44 0.72 -15.28
C ILE A 114 13.11 0.63 -14.52
N GLY A 115 12.31 1.71 -14.55
CA GLY A 115 10.98 1.76 -13.95
C GLY A 115 10.06 0.68 -14.52
N GLY A 116 9.98 0.53 -15.84
CA GLY A 116 9.19 -0.52 -16.49
C GLY A 116 9.63 -1.94 -16.09
N ASN A 117 10.94 -2.17 -15.96
CA ASN A 117 11.48 -3.46 -15.52
C ASN A 117 11.26 -3.74 -14.02
N LEU A 118 11.08 -2.72 -13.19
CA LEU A 118 10.75 -2.88 -11.77
C LEU A 118 9.27 -3.18 -11.56
N LEU A 119 8.37 -2.56 -12.36
CA LEU A 119 6.93 -2.79 -12.27
C LEU A 119 6.52 -4.21 -12.68
N THR A 120 7.28 -4.84 -13.59
CA THR A 120 7.06 -6.24 -13.99
C THR A 120 7.56 -7.26 -12.96
N ARG A 121 8.32 -6.83 -11.95
CA ARG A 121 8.88 -7.70 -10.90
C ARG A 121 8.21 -7.53 -9.53
N LEU A 122 7.19 -6.67 -9.43
CA LEU A 122 6.38 -6.44 -8.22
C LEU A 122 5.08 -7.25 -8.27
#